data_AF-A0A395IQZ7-F1
#
_entry.id   AF-A0A395IQZ7-F1
#
_cell.length_a   1.000
_cell.length_b   1.000
_cell.length_c   1.000
_cell.angle_alpha   90.00
_cell.angle_beta   90.00
_cell.angle_gamma   90.00
#
_symmetry.space_group_name_H-M   'P 1'
#
loop_
_entity.id
_entity.type
_entity.pdbx_description
1 polymer ?
#
loop_
_entity_poly.entity_id
_entity_poly.type
_entity_poly.pdbx_seq_one_letter_code
_entity_poly.pdbx_strand_id
1 'polypeptide(L)'
;MTVTQTYLDLDVLDDHIFARYQQMGVGTYRMHNPFYNSIVYTSDPSNIQAILATQFNDYELGPSRSQNMFELLGHGIFTADGDA
;
A
#
# COMPACT_ATOMS: atom_id res chain seq x y z
N MET A 1 1.08 -14.97 36.15
CA MET A 1 1.86 -14.25 35.11
C MET A 1 2.49 -15.33 34.26
N THR A 2 2.03 -15.62 33.04
CA THR A 2 2.37 -14.86 31.82
C THR A 2 1.46 -15.33 30.67
N VAL A 3 0.35 -14.62 30.38
CA VAL A 3 -0.50 -14.88 29.19
C VAL A 3 -0.60 -13.62 28.29
N THR A 4 0.14 -12.56 28.62
CA THR A 4 0.08 -11.25 27.94
C THR A 4 1.31 -10.91 27.09
N GLN A 5 2.31 -11.81 26.97
CA GLN A 5 3.60 -11.51 26.32
C GLN A 5 3.79 -12.19 24.96
N THR A 6 2.72 -12.38 24.16
CA THR A 6 2.79 -13.06 22.85
C THR A 6 2.20 -12.25 21.70
N TYR A 7 1.79 -11.00 21.94
CA TYR A 7 1.01 -10.20 20.97
C TYR A 7 1.65 -8.85 20.62
N LEU A 8 2.96 -8.69 20.80
CA LEU A 8 3.63 -7.38 20.66
C LEU A 8 4.91 -7.40 19.82
N ASP A 9 5.10 -8.43 19.00
CA ASP A 9 6.24 -8.57 18.09
C ASP A 9 5.78 -9.21 16.76
N LEU A 10 4.78 -8.58 16.13
CA LEU A 10 4.43 -8.85 14.73
C LEU A 10 4.93 -7.65 13.93
N ASP A 11 6.18 -7.71 13.50
CA ASP A 11 6.68 -6.72 12.55
C ASP A 11 6.26 -7.15 11.14
N VAL A 12 5.02 -6.83 10.78
CA VAL A 12 4.46 -7.13 9.45
C VAL A 12 5.34 -6.57 8.33
N LEU A 13 6.05 -5.46 8.58
CA LEU A 13 6.94 -4.85 7.59
C LEU A 13 8.14 -5.77 7.33
N ASP A 14 8.80 -6.24 8.38
CA ASP A 14 10.00 -7.07 8.24
C ASP A 14 9.67 -8.54 7.93
N ASP A 15 8.74 -9.13 8.69
CA ASP A 15 8.41 -10.55 8.64
C ASP A 15 7.71 -10.97 7.34
N HIS A 16 6.96 -10.05 6.73
CA HIS A 16 6.14 -10.36 5.56
C HIS A 16 6.49 -9.52 4.35
N ILE A 17 6.55 -8.19 4.46
CA ILE A 17 6.75 -7.33 3.29
C ILE A 17 8.21 -7.40 2.83
N PHE A 18 9.17 -7.16 3.72
CA PHE A 18 10.59 -7.19 3.40
C PHE A 18 11.04 -8.61 3.04
N ALA A 19 10.66 -9.61 3.83
CA ALA A 19 10.92 -11.01 3.53
C ALA A 19 10.43 -11.40 2.12
N ARG A 20 9.27 -10.88 1.68
CA ARG A 20 8.74 -11.15 0.34
C ARG A 20 9.60 -10.53 -0.76
N TYR A 21 10.05 -9.30 -0.60
CA TYR A 21 10.99 -8.66 -1.53
C TYR A 21 12.31 -9.44 -1.61
N GLN A 22 12.86 -9.86 -0.46
CA GLN A 22 14.08 -10.67 -0.41
C GLN A 22 13.92 -12.02 -1.12
N GLN A 23 12.81 -12.71 -0.91
CA GLN A 23 12.52 -14.00 -1.53
C GLN A 23 12.42 -13.93 -3.06
N MET A 24 11.85 -12.86 -3.60
CA MET A 24 11.69 -12.71 -5.05
C MET A 24 12.89 -12.06 -5.73
N GLY A 25 13.70 -11.30 -4.99
CA GLY A 25 14.87 -10.61 -5.53
C GLY A 25 14.55 -9.54 -6.58
N VAL A 26 13.32 -9.02 -6.59
CA VAL A 26 12.85 -7.98 -7.52
C VAL A 26 12.24 -6.82 -6.74
N GLY A 27 12.44 -5.59 -7.23
CA GLY A 27 11.85 -4.39 -6.63
C GLY A 27 10.40 -4.16 -7.02
N THR A 28 9.88 -4.77 -8.08
CA THR A 28 8.47 -4.66 -8.47
C THR A 28 7.88 -6.02 -8.79
N TYR A 29 6.69 -6.30 -8.24
CA TYR A 29 5.95 -7.53 -8.51
C TYR A 29 4.43 -7.32 -8.45
N ARG A 30 3.69 -8.25 -9.05
CA ARG A 30 2.22 -8.27 -8.99
C ARG A 30 1.74 -9.41 -8.11
N MET A 31 0.85 -9.11 -7.18
CA MET A 31 0.11 -10.09 -6.40
C MET A 31 -1.30 -10.21 -6.96
N HIS A 32 -1.72 -11.44 -7.26
CA HIS A 32 -3.09 -11.74 -7.66
C HIS A 32 -3.89 -12.11 -6.42
N ASN A 33 -4.90 -11.31 -6.12
CA ASN A 33 -5.83 -11.57 -5.04
C ASN A 33 -6.96 -12.49 -5.54
N PRO A 34 -7.69 -13.14 -4.63
CA PRO A 34 -8.95 -13.79 -4.97
C PRO A 34 -9.90 -12.82 -5.68
N PHE A 35 -10.81 -13.36 -6.50
CA PHE A 35 -11.84 -12.59 -7.23
C PHE A 35 -11.31 -11.62 -8.30
N TYR A 36 -10.27 -12.04 -9.04
CA TYR A 36 -9.72 -11.34 -10.22
C TYR A 36 -9.12 -9.95 -9.97
N ASN A 37 -8.96 -9.54 -8.71
CA ASN A 37 -8.25 -8.32 -8.37
C ASN A 37 -6.75 -8.59 -8.27
N SER A 38 -5.93 -7.60 -8.59
CA SER A 38 -4.48 -7.70 -8.40
C SER A 38 -3.91 -6.38 -7.92
N ILE A 39 -2.85 -6.45 -7.12
CA ILE A 39 -2.12 -5.29 -6.62
C ILE A 39 -0.69 -5.38 -7.15
N VAL A 40 -0.16 -4.25 -7.63
CA VAL A 40 1.25 -4.11 -7.98
C VAL A 40 1.97 -3.48 -6.79
N TYR A 41 3.00 -4.16 -6.32
CA TYR A 41 3.90 -3.69 -5.28
C TYR A 41 5.21 -3.24 -5.92
N THR A 42 5.72 -2.08 -5.53
CA THR A 42 6.99 -1.56 -6.02
C THR A 42 7.79 -0.92 -4.88
N SER A 43 9.06 -1.28 -4.78
CA SER A 43 10.13 -0.62 -4.04
C SER A 43 11.19 -0.03 -4.99
N ASP A 44 10.99 -0.12 -6.31
CA ASP A 44 11.91 0.46 -7.29
C ASP A 44 11.89 2.00 -7.23
N PRO A 45 13.04 2.66 -7.03
CA PRO A 45 13.09 4.11 -6.87
C PRO A 45 12.51 4.90 -8.05
N SER A 46 12.70 4.40 -9.28
CA SER A 46 12.16 5.03 -10.49
C SER A 46 10.64 5.05 -10.52
N ASN A 47 10.00 3.98 -10.04
CA ASN A 47 8.54 3.87 -10.00
C ASN A 47 7.98 4.74 -8.88
N ILE A 48 8.65 4.78 -7.72
CA ILE A 48 8.30 5.69 -6.62
C ILE A 48 8.39 7.14 -7.08
N GLN A 49 9.45 7.50 -7.79
CA GLN A 49 9.61 8.84 -8.37
C GLN A 49 8.54 9.15 -9.42
N ALA A 50 8.19 8.18 -10.27
CA ALA A 50 7.10 8.33 -11.22
C ALA A 50 5.78 8.65 -10.52
N ILE A 51 5.39 7.82 -9.55
CA ILE A 51 4.12 7.94 -8.83
C ILE A 51 4.06 9.25 -8.02
N LEU A 52 5.15 9.63 -7.35
CA LEU A 52 5.12 10.72 -6.36
C LEU A 52 5.58 12.07 -6.89
N ALA A 53 6.30 12.13 -8.02
CA ALA A 53 6.94 13.38 -8.46
C ALA A 53 6.78 13.69 -9.96
N THR A 54 7.01 12.74 -10.87
CA THR A 54 7.09 13.06 -12.30
C THR A 54 5.81 12.77 -13.09
N GLN A 55 4.98 11.84 -12.61
CA GLN A 55 3.73 11.39 -13.25
C GLN A 55 2.57 11.38 -12.25
N PHE A 56 2.58 12.26 -11.24
CA PHE A 56 1.59 12.26 -10.16
C PHE A 56 0.13 12.27 -10.67
N ASN A 57 -0.14 13.05 -11.72
CA ASN A 57 -1.48 13.18 -12.30
C ASN A 57 -2.00 11.90 -13.00
N ASP A 58 -1.14 10.91 -13.24
CA ASP A 58 -1.53 9.63 -13.83
C ASP A 58 -1.97 8.61 -12.75
N TYR A 59 -1.82 8.95 -11.47
CA TYR A 59 -2.16 8.08 -10.34
C TYR A 59 -3.18 8.76 -9.41
N GLU A 60 -4.17 7.99 -8.98
CA GLU A 60 -5.17 8.40 -8.00
C GLU A 60 -5.14 7.47 -6.77
N LEU A 61 -5.69 7.92 -5.65
CA LEU A 61 -5.90 7.11 -4.44
C LEU A 61 -6.81 5.91 -4.72
N GLY A 62 -7.77 6.10 -5.64
CA GLY A 62 -8.68 5.09 -6.11
C GLY A 62 -9.87 4.84 -5.17
N PRO A 63 -10.90 4.15 -5.67
CA PRO A 63 -12.20 4.06 -5.01
C PRO A 63 -12.16 3.37 -3.65
N SER A 64 -11.31 2.35 -3.50
CA SER A 64 -11.20 1.60 -2.23
C SER A 64 -10.72 2.51 -1.09
N ARG A 65 -9.66 3.31 -1.33
CA ARG A 65 -9.10 4.17 -0.28
C ARG A 65 -10.03 5.33 0.04
N SER A 66 -10.59 5.98 -0.98
CA SER A 66 -11.55 7.07 -0.77
C SER A 66 -12.77 6.60 0.01
N GLN A 67 -13.41 5.49 -0.38
CA GLN A 67 -14.61 4.97 0.30
C GLN A 67 -14.34 4.50 1.73
N ASN A 68 -13.23 3.77 1.95
CA ASN A 68 -12.89 3.27 3.29
C ASN A 68 -12.62 4.40 4.30
N MET A 69 -12.16 5.57 3.85
CA MET A 69 -11.87 6.71 4.72
C MET A 69 -12.97 7.79 4.74
N PHE A 70 -13.87 7.78 3.75
CA PHE A 70 -14.92 8.79 3.59
C PHE A 70 -15.88 8.85 4.78
N GLU A 71 -16.33 7.70 5.30
CA GLU A 71 -17.27 7.68 6.43
C GLU A 71 -16.70 8.33 7.69
N LEU A 72 -15.38 8.23 7.89
CA LEU A 72 -14.70 8.77 9.07
C LEU A 72 -14.24 10.22 8.88
N LEU A 73 -13.72 10.56 7.70
CA LEU A 73 -12.99 11.80 7.46
C LEU A 73 -13.69 12.75 6.47
N GLY A 74 -14.84 12.35 5.91
CA GLY A 74 -15.58 13.13 4.93
C GLY A 74 -14.81 13.31 3.61
N HIS A 75 -15.16 14.35 2.86
CA HIS A 75 -14.40 14.75 1.67
C HIS A 75 -13.26 15.70 2.06
N GLY A 76 -12.02 15.28 1.86
CA GLY A 76 -10.84 16.10 2.14
C GLY A 76 -9.54 15.44 1.68
N ILE A 77 -8.41 15.87 2.22
CA ILE A 77 -7.05 15.49 1.78
C ILE A 77 -6.75 13.97 1.80
N PHE A 78 -7.57 13.17 2.49
CA PHE A 78 -7.40 11.71 2.57
C PHE A 78 -8.31 10.93 1.62
N THR A 79 -9.27 11.60 0.97
CA THR A 79 -10.32 10.97 0.15
C THR A 79 -10.52 11.65 -1.20
N ALA A 80 -9.95 12.85 -1.39
CA ALA A 80 -10.01 13.62 -2.62
C ALA A 80 -8.82 13.27 -3.53
N ASP A 81 -9.08 13.16 -4.83
CA ASP A 81 -8.11 12.94 -5.89
C ASP A 81 -8.07 14.17 -6.80
N GLY A 82 -6.87 14.68 -7.14
CA GLY A 82 -6.68 15.81 -8.06
C GLY A 82 -7.39 17.11 -7.63
N ASP A 83 -7.35 18.12 -8.51
CA ASP A 83 -7.95 19.43 -8.20
C ASP A 83 -9.47 19.42 -8.42
N ALA A 84 -10.15 20.14 -7.51
CA ALA A 84 -11.52 20.65 -7.68
C ALA A 84 -11.53 21.96 -8.48
#